data_AF-A0A3N0WG75-F1
#
_entry.id   AF-A0A3N0WG75-F1
#
_cell.length_a   1.000
_cell.length_b   1.000
_cell.length_c   1.000
_cell.angle_alpha   90.00
_cell.angle_beta   90.00
_cell.angle_gamma   90.00
#
_symmetry.space_group_name_H-M   'P 1'
#
loop_
_entity.id
_entity.type
_entity.pdbx_description
1 polymer ?
#
loop_
_entity_poly.entity_id
_entity_poly.type
_entity_poly.pdbx_seq_one_letter_code
_entity_poly.pdbx_strand_id
1 'polypeptide(L)'
;MKIFRFTFILLLISIILNGQTHLEKVKSFFPDSKELKKESIDWYRFSVPENWKKPDERKISLAVSVLKSKTKSQLEPVVFIQGGPGGNTIEGIRFWLSHPIRNTHDIILLDLRGTGFSQPQLCPDLGKKFFQILAKNQSDEQDIKDKVQVSLSCKQDMIDQGIDLGAYNSVSVAHDLHNLKNALKIPIWNVYGVSYGTFISQNYAKIYAQDVNTLTLDSSIPDISVYYTNNTQNYVSSLNKVFKSCKEDPNCQRQYPDLENIYYNTISELEANPITVNVDQSILPGGKFTYNVEDYKIAIQQGLYNKKLVEVLPLLIYQFKERNKESLSGLVQAFSGALSLNYGNYFCFTCNEVIPYNSLKDYDAISSRYTKLKGGLSFYRSDFNVCEEWNKNRSSIEPVISLKNNNPFKVLILSGSLDPITPDYFAQNTALNFANNVKIINGYTFGHALGYNESGAYSIRNFIEGKPNTAFITQNFDQKKIAFKTGIALNKGVVKTTGDINSKQWYYFIPLVISLLVILVVFIGTLVNVISQRGKSKLLVFLLLTTSGVIVFFLISLVIAISRVLHDNFYILAFGLPSEWSFIFVLYKIALALSIITFVASLMKVFRKNIPLYVMIFLAIGIFHFYFFGWL
;
A
#
# COMPACT_ATOMS: atom_id res chain seq x y z
N MET A 1 32.77 38.71 -38.20
CA MET A 1 33.13 37.28 -38.07
C MET A 1 33.22 36.73 -36.64
N LYS A 2 33.56 37.51 -35.60
CA LYS A 2 33.61 37.01 -34.20
C LYS A 2 32.23 36.77 -33.55
N ILE A 3 31.22 37.57 -33.90
CA ILE A 3 29.84 37.41 -33.37
C ILE A 3 29.17 36.14 -33.93
N PHE A 4 29.36 35.84 -35.22
CA PHE A 4 28.81 34.62 -35.85
C PHE A 4 29.40 33.32 -35.27
N ARG A 5 30.68 33.32 -34.85
CA ARG A 5 31.30 32.17 -34.18
C ARG A 5 30.71 31.90 -32.79
N PHE A 6 30.35 32.95 -32.04
CA PHE A 6 29.74 32.81 -30.71
C PHE A 6 28.31 32.26 -30.78
N THR A 7 27.50 32.74 -31.73
CA THR A 7 26.13 32.23 -31.94
C THR A 7 26.13 30.79 -32.44
N PHE A 8 27.09 30.39 -33.28
CA PHE A 8 27.23 29.03 -33.79
C PHE A 8 27.70 28.03 -32.71
N ILE A 9 28.59 28.45 -31.81
CA ILE A 9 29.02 27.64 -30.65
C ILE A 9 27.87 27.46 -29.65
N LEU A 10 27.07 28.49 -29.38
CA LEU A 10 25.85 28.38 -28.56
C LEU A 10 24.78 27.48 -29.20
N LEU A 11 24.62 27.53 -30.53
CA LEU A 11 23.73 26.61 -31.25
C LEU A 11 24.24 25.16 -31.19
N LEU A 12 25.54 24.93 -31.36
CA LEU A 12 26.15 23.59 -31.26
C LEU A 12 26.03 23.00 -29.85
N ILE A 13 26.24 23.78 -28.79
CA ILE A 13 26.04 23.33 -27.39
C ILE A 13 24.56 22.98 -27.14
N SER A 14 23.63 23.77 -27.71
CA SER A 14 22.19 23.50 -27.61
C SER A 14 21.75 22.25 -28.39
N ILE A 15 22.42 21.93 -29.50
CA ILE A 15 22.17 20.73 -30.31
C ILE A 15 22.78 19.47 -29.66
N ILE A 16 23.97 19.59 -29.04
CA ILE A 16 24.64 18.47 -28.35
C ILE A 16 23.87 18.06 -27.09
N LEU A 17 23.30 19.00 -26.34
CA LEU A 17 22.44 18.70 -25.18
C LEU A 17 21.11 18.03 -25.58
N ASN A 18 20.55 18.39 -26.74
CA ASN A 18 19.32 17.77 -27.26
C ASN A 18 19.52 16.37 -27.86
N GLY A 19 20.74 15.92 -28.10
CA GLY A 19 21.03 14.57 -28.65
C GLY A 19 21.04 13.44 -27.61
N GLN A 20 21.06 13.79 -26.32
CA GLN A 20 21.28 12.80 -25.25
C GLN A 20 19.98 12.14 -24.77
N THR A 21 18.84 12.82 -24.86
CA THR A 21 17.55 12.29 -24.42
C THR A 21 16.54 12.18 -25.56
N HIS A 22 15.63 11.21 -25.48
CA HIS A 22 14.55 11.04 -26.46
C HIS A 22 13.27 10.63 -25.74
N LEU A 23 12.18 11.38 -25.97
CA LEU A 23 10.85 11.01 -25.50
C LEU A 23 10.03 10.39 -26.63
N GLU A 24 9.75 9.10 -26.53
CA GLU A 24 9.00 8.33 -27.52
C GLU A 24 7.60 8.02 -27.00
N LYS A 25 6.56 8.35 -27.77
CA LYS A 25 5.18 8.01 -27.40
C LYS A 25 4.91 6.53 -27.66
N VAL A 26 4.38 5.83 -26.66
CA VAL A 26 3.99 4.41 -26.75
C VAL A 26 2.48 4.25 -26.58
N LYS A 27 1.95 3.06 -26.89
CA LYS A 27 0.48 2.82 -26.82
C LYS A 27 -0.05 2.82 -25.39
N SER A 28 0.57 2.03 -24.50
CA SER A 28 0.20 1.89 -23.09
C SER A 28 1.18 0.94 -22.40
N PHE A 29 1.38 1.09 -21.09
CA PHE A 29 2.02 0.06 -20.24
C PHE A 29 1.04 -1.02 -19.76
N PHE A 30 -0.25 -0.84 -20.02
CA PHE A 30 -1.33 -1.77 -19.69
C PHE A 30 -2.15 -2.11 -20.94
N PRO A 31 -1.59 -2.89 -21.89
CA PRO A 31 -2.25 -3.17 -23.18
C PRO A 31 -3.62 -3.83 -23.02
N ASP A 32 -3.83 -4.59 -21.95
CA ASP A 32 -5.05 -5.37 -21.71
C ASP A 32 -6.12 -4.62 -20.90
N SER A 33 -5.81 -3.43 -20.37
CA SER A 33 -6.75 -2.68 -19.53
C SER A 33 -7.78 -1.91 -20.37
N LYS A 34 -9.01 -2.43 -20.44
CA LYS A 34 -10.14 -1.74 -21.11
C LYS A 34 -10.53 -0.43 -20.41
N GLU A 35 -10.38 -0.38 -19.09
CA GLU A 35 -10.65 0.80 -18.27
C GLU A 35 -9.72 1.96 -18.66
N LEU A 36 -8.41 1.71 -18.67
CA LEU A 36 -7.40 2.74 -18.98
C LEU A 36 -7.47 3.23 -20.42
N LYS A 37 -7.99 2.42 -21.36
CA LYS A 37 -8.22 2.84 -22.75
C LYS A 37 -9.30 3.93 -22.89
N LYS A 38 -10.18 4.08 -21.89
CA LYS A 38 -11.22 5.12 -21.86
C LYS A 38 -10.72 6.44 -21.27
N GLU A 39 -9.56 6.41 -20.62
CA GLU A 39 -8.97 7.55 -19.96
C GLU A 39 -8.06 8.32 -20.91
N SER A 40 -8.03 9.65 -20.75
CA SER A 40 -7.06 10.49 -21.48
C SER A 40 -5.70 10.43 -20.79
N ILE A 41 -4.83 9.57 -21.31
CA ILE A 41 -3.48 9.31 -20.79
C ILE A 41 -2.50 9.23 -21.96
N ASP A 42 -1.43 10.02 -21.90
CA ASP A 42 -0.30 9.84 -22.80
C ASP A 42 0.77 8.98 -22.13
N TRP A 43 1.32 8.02 -22.89
CA TRP A 43 2.34 7.10 -22.41
C TRP A 43 3.64 7.33 -23.17
N TYR A 44 4.77 7.37 -22.46
CA TYR A 44 6.07 7.61 -23.07
C TYR A 44 7.14 6.69 -22.52
N ARG A 45 8.07 6.31 -23.40
CA ARG A 45 9.40 5.82 -23.07
C ARG A 45 10.36 6.98 -23.17
N PHE A 46 11.02 7.33 -22.08
CA PHE A 46 11.99 8.42 -22.02
C PHE A 46 13.41 7.85 -21.94
N SER A 47 14.13 7.90 -23.05
CA SER A 47 15.52 7.49 -23.13
C SER A 47 16.41 8.58 -22.54
N VAL A 48 17.25 8.22 -21.57
CA VAL A 48 18.23 9.10 -20.91
C VAL A 48 19.55 8.35 -20.73
N PRO A 49 20.68 9.05 -20.53
CA PRO A 49 21.90 8.41 -20.07
C PRO A 49 21.70 7.64 -18.76
N GLU A 50 22.31 6.46 -18.65
CA GLU A 50 22.41 5.77 -17.36
C GLU A 50 23.21 6.65 -16.40
N ASN A 51 24.46 6.97 -16.76
CA ASN A 51 25.31 7.84 -15.97
C ASN A 51 25.40 9.23 -16.60
N TRP A 52 24.84 10.25 -15.93
CA TRP A 52 24.87 11.64 -16.41
C TRP A 52 26.28 12.26 -16.48
N LYS A 53 27.28 11.65 -15.83
CA LYS A 53 28.70 12.03 -15.97
C LYS A 53 29.35 11.39 -17.21
N LYS A 54 28.70 10.40 -17.82
CA LYS A 54 29.18 9.64 -18.98
C LYS A 54 28.04 9.45 -20.00
N PRO A 55 27.53 10.55 -20.57
CA PRO A 55 26.25 10.53 -21.26
C PRO A 55 26.21 9.71 -22.56
N ASP A 56 27.38 9.40 -23.11
CA ASP A 56 27.53 8.71 -24.39
C ASP A 56 27.76 7.19 -24.25
N GLU A 57 27.92 6.64 -23.03
CA GLU A 57 28.24 5.22 -22.82
C GLU A 57 27.01 4.30 -22.91
N ARG A 58 26.01 4.52 -22.04
CA ARG A 58 24.82 3.67 -21.95
C ARG A 58 23.58 4.51 -21.72
N LYS A 59 22.47 4.11 -22.35
CA LYS A 59 21.15 4.70 -22.13
C LYS A 59 20.23 3.74 -21.40
N ILE A 60 19.34 4.29 -20.59
CA ILE A 60 18.22 3.60 -19.94
C ILE A 60 16.90 4.16 -20.47
N SER A 61 15.80 3.45 -20.23
CA SER A 61 14.47 3.86 -20.69
C SER A 61 13.52 3.99 -19.51
N LEU A 62 13.12 5.22 -19.21
CA LEU A 62 12.19 5.51 -18.13
C LEU A 62 10.75 5.46 -18.63
N ALA A 63 9.86 4.86 -17.85
CA ALA A 63 8.44 4.83 -18.14
C ALA A 63 7.76 6.08 -17.58
N VAL A 64 7.01 6.77 -18.43
CA VAL A 64 6.29 8.00 -18.08
C VAL A 64 4.83 7.87 -18.51
N SER A 65 3.92 8.27 -17.64
CA SER A 65 2.51 8.48 -18.00
C SER A 65 2.07 9.89 -17.62
N VAL A 66 1.41 10.57 -18.55
CA VAL A 66 0.82 11.89 -18.34
C VAL A 66 -0.70 11.71 -18.34
N LEU A 67 -1.27 11.70 -17.14
CA LEU A 67 -2.71 11.64 -16.94
C LEU A 67 -3.26 13.03 -17.18
N LYS A 68 -4.03 13.19 -18.26
CA LYS A 68 -4.61 14.49 -18.59
C LYS A 68 -5.63 14.92 -17.55
N SER A 69 -5.65 16.21 -17.28
CA SER A 69 -6.66 16.87 -16.47
C SER A 69 -8.07 16.58 -17.01
N LYS A 70 -9.04 16.45 -16.09
CA LYS A 70 -10.45 16.21 -16.46
C LYS A 70 -11.13 17.44 -17.03
N THR A 71 -10.59 18.63 -16.73
CA THR A 71 -11.03 19.91 -17.29
C THR A 71 -10.02 20.36 -18.34
N LYS A 72 -10.45 21.18 -19.32
CA LYS A 72 -9.53 21.83 -20.26
C LYS A 72 -8.81 22.98 -19.55
N SER A 73 -7.86 22.63 -18.68
CA SER A 73 -7.06 23.55 -17.88
C SER A 73 -5.62 23.55 -18.38
N GLN A 74 -5.00 24.73 -18.46
CA GLN A 74 -3.58 24.89 -18.83
C GLN A 74 -2.69 25.14 -17.60
N LEU A 75 -3.17 24.79 -16.40
CA LEU A 75 -2.39 24.95 -15.16
C LEU A 75 -1.14 24.07 -15.17
N GLU A 76 -0.12 24.54 -14.47
CA GLU A 76 1.18 23.87 -14.35
C GLU A 76 1.00 22.45 -13.83
N PRO A 77 1.50 21.44 -14.53
CA PRO A 77 1.18 20.06 -14.18
C PRO A 77 1.89 19.63 -12.88
N VAL A 78 1.49 18.49 -12.33
CA VAL A 78 2.11 17.95 -11.11
C VAL A 78 2.98 16.75 -11.46
N VAL A 79 4.28 16.84 -11.20
CA VAL A 79 5.17 15.68 -11.23
C VAL A 79 5.19 15.00 -9.87
N PHE A 80 4.89 13.70 -9.86
CA PHE A 80 4.90 12.90 -8.65
C PHE A 80 6.17 12.05 -8.56
N ILE A 81 6.80 12.06 -7.39
CA ILE A 81 8.04 11.35 -7.09
C ILE A 81 7.77 10.36 -5.95
N GLN A 82 7.69 9.08 -6.33
CA GLN A 82 7.45 7.98 -5.42
C GLN A 82 8.64 7.74 -4.47
N GLY A 83 8.31 7.29 -3.25
CA GLY A 83 9.30 6.89 -2.24
C GLY A 83 9.66 5.40 -2.28
N GLY A 84 9.96 4.87 -1.08
CA GLY A 84 10.58 3.57 -0.88
C GLY A 84 11.98 3.75 -0.29
N PRO A 85 13.07 3.80 -1.07
CA PRO A 85 13.14 3.72 -2.55
C PRO A 85 12.65 2.38 -3.12
N GLY A 86 12.54 2.29 -4.44
CA GLY A 86 12.06 1.08 -5.11
C GLY A 86 10.53 0.97 -5.23
N GLY A 87 9.78 2.01 -4.87
CA GLY A 87 8.34 2.04 -5.09
C GLY A 87 7.98 2.18 -6.58
N ASN A 88 6.96 1.46 -7.02
CA ASN A 88 6.42 1.58 -8.38
C ASN A 88 5.38 2.72 -8.44
N THR A 89 5.45 3.57 -9.45
CA THR A 89 4.53 4.70 -9.59
C THR A 89 3.37 4.35 -10.53
N ILE A 90 3.70 3.90 -11.74
CA ILE A 90 2.72 3.69 -12.82
C ILE A 90 1.85 2.47 -12.57
N GLU A 91 2.34 1.46 -11.85
CA GLU A 91 1.53 0.31 -11.43
C GLU A 91 0.31 0.74 -10.58
N GLY A 92 0.49 1.78 -9.76
CA GLY A 92 -0.54 2.40 -8.94
C GLY A 92 -1.44 3.39 -9.66
N ILE A 93 -1.43 3.47 -10.99
CA ILE A 93 -2.11 4.53 -11.77
C ILE A 93 -3.60 4.73 -11.42
N ARG A 94 -4.32 3.68 -11.00
CA ARG A 94 -5.75 3.77 -10.66
C ARG A 94 -6.03 4.74 -9.51
N PHE A 95 -5.14 4.80 -8.52
CA PHE A 95 -5.22 5.79 -7.44
C PHE A 95 -5.21 7.22 -8.01
N TRP A 96 -4.37 7.46 -9.02
CA TRP A 96 -4.18 8.77 -9.66
C TRP A 96 -5.32 9.17 -10.59
N LEU A 97 -6.08 8.22 -11.15
CA LEU A 97 -7.21 8.54 -12.04
C LEU A 97 -8.33 9.30 -11.32
N SER A 98 -8.57 8.95 -10.06
CA SER A 98 -9.55 9.59 -9.17
C SER A 98 -8.96 10.69 -8.30
N HIS A 99 -7.65 10.89 -8.33
CA HIS A 99 -6.97 11.84 -7.45
C HIS A 99 -7.48 13.29 -7.68
N PRO A 100 -7.84 14.04 -6.62
CA PRO A 100 -8.36 15.40 -6.72
C PRO A 100 -7.54 16.35 -7.61
N ILE A 101 -6.21 16.23 -7.61
CA ILE A 101 -5.30 17.02 -8.47
C ILE A 101 -5.68 16.90 -9.96
N ARG A 102 -6.05 15.70 -10.42
CA ARG A 102 -6.37 15.43 -11.83
C ARG A 102 -7.61 16.17 -12.30
N ASN A 103 -8.42 16.73 -11.40
CA ASN A 103 -9.55 17.54 -11.80
C ASN A 103 -9.12 18.80 -12.58
N THR A 104 -7.94 19.34 -12.27
CA THR A 104 -7.48 20.65 -12.78
C THR A 104 -6.06 20.66 -13.33
N HIS A 105 -5.23 19.66 -13.02
CA HIS A 105 -3.85 19.57 -13.48
C HIS A 105 -3.59 18.24 -14.16
N ASP A 106 -2.73 18.25 -15.18
CA ASP A 106 -2.13 17.00 -15.64
C ASP A 106 -1.25 16.41 -14.51
N ILE A 107 -1.23 15.09 -14.37
CA ILE A 107 -0.36 14.40 -13.43
C ILE A 107 0.68 13.62 -14.23
N ILE A 108 1.96 13.94 -14.02
CA ILE A 108 3.09 13.19 -14.57
C ILE A 108 3.52 12.15 -13.53
N LEU A 109 3.35 10.90 -13.90
CA LEU A 109 3.89 9.75 -13.17
C LEU A 109 5.13 9.26 -13.91
N LEU A 110 6.23 9.17 -13.17
CA LEU A 110 7.50 8.62 -13.63
C LEU A 110 7.84 7.40 -12.76
N ASP A 111 8.11 6.26 -13.39
CA ASP A 111 8.82 5.19 -12.72
C ASP A 111 10.31 5.55 -12.72
N LEU A 112 10.90 5.72 -11.54
CA LEU A 112 12.31 6.07 -11.40
C LEU A 112 13.21 5.01 -12.06
N ARG A 113 14.44 5.41 -12.40
CA ARG A 113 15.48 4.51 -12.94
C ARG A 113 15.54 3.18 -12.18
N GLY A 114 15.24 2.07 -12.84
CA GLY A 114 15.27 0.73 -12.23
C GLY A 114 13.99 0.26 -11.52
N THR A 115 12.88 0.99 -11.61
CA THR A 115 11.59 0.63 -10.98
C THR A 115 10.46 0.43 -11.99
N GLY A 116 9.39 -0.27 -11.59
CA GLY A 116 8.18 -0.45 -12.38
C GLY A 116 8.42 -0.89 -13.83
N PHE A 117 7.92 -0.08 -14.77
CA PHE A 117 8.04 -0.32 -16.19
C PHE A 117 9.35 0.24 -16.80
N SER A 118 10.16 0.97 -16.04
CA SER A 118 11.47 1.47 -16.48
C SER A 118 12.46 0.33 -16.69
N GLN A 119 13.42 0.54 -17.61
CA GLN A 119 14.41 -0.45 -18.02
C GLN A 119 15.82 0.12 -17.88
N PRO A 120 16.80 -0.69 -17.42
CA PRO A 120 16.67 -2.09 -17.03
C PRO A 120 15.89 -2.29 -15.72
N GLN A 121 15.21 -3.42 -15.57
CA GLN A 121 14.63 -3.82 -14.28
C GLN A 121 15.72 -4.33 -13.35
N LEU A 122 15.74 -3.81 -12.12
CA LEU A 122 16.74 -4.20 -11.13
C LEU A 122 16.18 -5.32 -10.26
N CYS A 123 16.62 -6.56 -10.51
CA CYS A 123 16.30 -7.74 -9.70
C CYS A 123 14.82 -7.88 -9.28
N PRO A 124 13.88 -8.02 -10.23
CA PRO A 124 12.44 -7.99 -9.94
C PRO A 124 11.98 -9.07 -8.94
N ASP A 125 12.70 -10.19 -8.82
CA ASP A 125 12.35 -11.28 -7.90
C ASP A 125 12.91 -11.14 -6.48
N LEU A 126 13.73 -10.11 -6.20
CA LEU A 126 14.43 -10.00 -4.91
C LEU A 126 13.45 -9.84 -3.72
N GLY A 127 12.35 -9.10 -3.88
CA GLY A 127 11.33 -8.97 -2.85
C GLY A 127 10.64 -10.29 -2.52
N LYS A 128 10.39 -11.14 -3.53
CA LYS A 128 9.85 -12.48 -3.33
C LYS A 128 10.83 -13.38 -2.56
N LYS A 129 12.14 -13.27 -2.86
CA LYS A 129 13.19 -13.99 -2.11
C LYS A 129 13.23 -13.56 -0.64
N PHE A 130 13.13 -12.25 -0.35
CA PHE A 130 13.05 -11.77 1.04
C PHE A 130 11.82 -12.25 1.77
N PHE A 131 10.67 -12.23 1.11
CA PHE A 131 9.45 -12.75 1.72
C PHE A 131 9.53 -14.25 2.00
N GLN A 132 10.20 -15.02 1.14
CA GLN A 132 10.49 -16.43 1.39
C GLN A 132 11.47 -16.64 2.54
N ILE A 133 12.47 -15.77 2.71
CA ILE A 133 13.41 -15.80 3.84
C ILE A 133 12.65 -15.58 5.15
N LEU A 134 11.87 -14.50 5.23
CA LEU A 134 11.02 -14.18 6.40
C LEU A 134 10.12 -15.36 6.79
N ALA A 135 9.53 -16.05 5.81
CA ALA A 135 8.62 -17.16 6.06
C ALA A 135 9.27 -18.41 6.69
N LYS A 136 10.60 -18.56 6.68
CA LYS A 136 11.32 -19.76 7.15
C LYS A 136 11.39 -19.88 8.67
N ASN A 137 11.25 -18.77 9.42
CA ASN A 137 11.48 -18.73 10.87
C ASN A 137 12.81 -19.37 11.28
N GLN A 138 13.88 -18.93 10.63
CA GLN A 138 15.26 -19.30 10.95
C GLN A 138 15.85 -18.31 11.96
N SER A 139 17.10 -18.51 12.39
CA SER A 139 17.76 -17.56 13.30
C SER A 139 18.01 -16.22 12.61
N ASP A 140 18.03 -15.14 13.38
CA ASP A 140 18.33 -13.79 12.87
C ASP A 140 19.65 -13.74 12.07
N GLU A 141 20.68 -14.45 12.55
CA GLU A 141 21.96 -14.54 11.85
C GLU A 141 21.81 -15.20 10.47
N GLN A 142 21.03 -16.28 10.38
CA GLN A 142 20.80 -16.96 9.11
C GLN A 142 19.90 -16.14 8.17
N ASP A 143 18.91 -15.43 8.68
CA ASP A 143 18.09 -14.48 7.91
C ASP A 143 18.94 -13.37 7.31
N ILE A 144 19.82 -12.75 8.11
CA ILE A 144 20.75 -11.73 7.65
C ILE A 144 21.69 -12.31 6.59
N LYS A 145 22.26 -13.49 6.83
CA LYS A 145 23.15 -14.17 5.88
C LYS A 145 22.47 -14.46 4.55
N ASP A 146 21.27 -15.04 4.58
CA ASP A 146 20.47 -15.31 3.38
C ASP A 146 20.15 -14.01 2.63
N LYS A 147 19.74 -12.96 3.36
CA LYS A 147 19.42 -11.64 2.80
C LYS A 147 20.64 -11.02 2.10
N VAL A 148 21.81 -11.05 2.75
CA VAL A 148 23.09 -10.60 2.15
C VAL A 148 23.42 -11.41 0.90
N GLN A 149 23.36 -12.74 0.98
CA GLN A 149 23.69 -13.61 -0.14
C GLN A 149 22.82 -13.35 -1.37
N VAL A 150 21.49 -13.32 -1.22
CA VAL A 150 20.59 -13.08 -2.37
C VAL A 150 20.71 -11.66 -2.91
N SER A 151 21.03 -10.68 -2.06
CA SER A 151 21.26 -9.29 -2.48
C SER A 151 22.57 -9.15 -3.27
N LEU A 152 23.64 -9.80 -2.83
CA LEU A 152 24.93 -9.78 -3.54
C LEU A 152 24.89 -10.56 -4.85
N SER A 153 24.15 -11.67 -4.91
CA SER A 153 23.87 -12.37 -6.17
C SER A 153 23.17 -11.44 -7.16
N CYS A 154 22.11 -10.75 -6.71
CA CYS A 154 21.42 -9.74 -7.51
C CYS A 154 22.37 -8.61 -7.97
N LYS A 155 23.21 -8.09 -7.06
CA LYS A 155 24.22 -7.08 -7.38
C LYS A 155 25.16 -7.56 -8.49
N GLN A 156 25.66 -8.80 -8.39
CA GLN A 156 26.55 -9.37 -9.40
C GLN A 156 25.83 -9.52 -10.74
N ASP A 157 24.59 -10.01 -10.76
CA ASP A 157 23.78 -10.13 -11.99
C ASP A 157 23.63 -8.77 -12.69
N MET A 158 23.48 -7.67 -11.93
CA MET A 158 23.41 -6.32 -12.50
C MET A 158 24.76 -5.85 -13.06
N ILE A 159 25.87 -6.13 -12.37
CA ILE A 159 27.23 -5.81 -12.85
C ILE A 159 27.53 -6.58 -14.14
N ASP A 160 27.17 -7.85 -14.21
CA ASP A 160 27.39 -8.69 -15.39
C ASP A 160 26.55 -8.23 -16.59
N GLN A 161 25.39 -7.61 -16.33
CA GLN A 161 24.60 -6.89 -17.33
C GLN A 161 25.18 -5.52 -17.71
N GLY A 162 26.31 -5.12 -17.13
CA GLY A 162 26.99 -3.84 -17.35
C GLY A 162 26.29 -2.62 -16.74
N ILE A 163 25.42 -2.81 -15.75
CA ILE A 163 24.65 -1.73 -15.12
C ILE A 163 25.58 -0.92 -14.19
N ASP A 164 25.65 0.39 -14.39
CA ASP A 164 26.38 1.27 -13.48
C ASP A 164 25.57 1.55 -12.20
N LEU A 165 25.77 0.72 -11.17
CA LEU A 165 25.09 0.85 -9.88
C LEU A 165 25.31 2.22 -9.21
N GLY A 166 26.43 2.89 -9.50
CA GLY A 166 26.73 4.22 -8.96
C GLY A 166 25.81 5.32 -9.51
N ALA A 167 25.19 5.09 -10.66
CA ALA A 167 24.30 6.03 -11.31
C ALA A 167 22.88 6.05 -10.72
N TYR A 168 22.53 5.15 -9.81
CA TYR A 168 21.21 5.04 -9.20
C TYR A 168 21.17 5.77 -7.86
N ASN A 169 20.92 7.08 -7.93
CA ASN A 169 20.94 8.00 -6.79
C ASN A 169 20.02 9.22 -7.06
N SER A 170 19.76 10.02 -6.03
CA SER A 170 18.86 11.19 -6.09
C SER A 170 19.32 12.26 -7.07
N VAL A 171 20.62 12.46 -7.25
CA VAL A 171 21.17 13.46 -8.19
C VAL A 171 20.86 13.07 -9.62
N SER A 172 21.08 11.81 -9.98
CA SER A 172 20.73 11.31 -11.31
C SER A 172 19.23 11.40 -11.59
N VAL A 173 18.38 11.13 -10.59
CA VAL A 173 16.92 11.34 -10.73
C VAL A 173 16.57 12.81 -10.93
N ALA A 174 17.26 13.74 -10.27
CA ALA A 174 17.06 15.17 -10.51
C ALA A 174 17.38 15.58 -11.96
N HIS A 175 18.44 15.01 -12.55
CA HIS A 175 18.74 15.19 -13.98
C HIS A 175 17.66 14.57 -14.88
N ASP A 176 17.14 13.38 -14.54
CA ASP A 176 16.04 12.74 -15.27
C ASP A 176 14.79 13.64 -15.30
N LEU A 177 14.42 14.20 -14.15
CA LEU A 177 13.26 15.09 -13.99
C LEU A 177 13.40 16.38 -14.80
N HIS A 178 14.56 17.05 -14.72
CA HIS A 178 14.83 18.27 -15.48
C HIS A 178 14.70 18.03 -16.99
N ASN A 179 15.32 16.95 -17.49
CA ASN A 179 15.29 16.64 -18.91
C ASN A 179 13.91 16.16 -19.37
N LEU A 180 13.17 15.43 -18.52
CA LEU A 180 11.80 15.03 -18.82
C LEU A 180 10.88 16.25 -18.97
N LYS A 181 10.99 17.21 -18.05
CA LYS A 181 10.26 18.49 -18.09
C LYS A 181 10.50 19.24 -19.40
N ASN A 182 11.77 19.34 -19.81
CA ASN A 182 12.15 19.97 -21.07
C ASN A 182 11.62 19.20 -22.29
N ALA A 183 11.71 17.86 -22.29
CA ALA A 183 11.23 17.02 -23.39
C ALA A 183 9.70 17.09 -23.55
N LEU A 184 8.97 17.22 -22.43
CA LEU A 184 7.53 17.46 -22.41
C LEU A 184 7.15 18.92 -22.72
N LYS A 185 8.14 19.81 -22.89
CA LYS A 185 7.97 21.26 -23.13
C LYS A 185 7.18 21.97 -22.03
N ILE A 186 7.34 21.50 -20.80
CA ILE A 186 6.74 22.11 -19.61
C ILE A 186 7.72 23.19 -19.12
N PRO A 187 7.32 24.48 -18.97
CA PRO A 187 8.23 25.54 -18.51
C PRO A 187 8.54 25.48 -17.02
N ILE A 188 7.57 25.06 -16.21
CA ILE A 188 7.64 24.92 -14.76
C ILE A 188 6.53 23.96 -14.32
N TRP A 189 6.72 23.24 -13.23
CA TRP A 189 5.71 22.30 -12.70
C TRP A 189 5.66 22.31 -11.17
N ASN A 190 4.60 21.71 -10.63
CA ASN A 190 4.44 21.46 -9.21
C ASN A 190 5.08 20.11 -8.88
N VAL A 191 5.96 20.07 -7.87
CA VAL A 191 6.66 18.85 -7.45
C VAL A 191 5.98 18.27 -6.23
N TYR A 192 5.58 17.00 -6.29
CA TYR A 192 5.02 16.26 -5.16
C TYR A 192 5.84 15.00 -4.89
N GLY A 193 6.61 15.01 -3.80
CA GLY A 193 7.33 13.84 -3.30
C GLY A 193 6.66 13.22 -2.08
N VAL A 194 6.77 11.90 -1.95
CA VAL A 194 6.36 11.15 -0.76
C VAL A 194 7.50 10.34 -0.16
N SER A 195 7.61 10.29 1.17
CA SER A 195 8.59 9.45 1.87
C SER A 195 10.01 9.72 1.39
N TYR A 196 10.79 8.71 1.01
CA TYR A 196 12.08 8.88 0.35
C TYR A 196 12.06 9.79 -0.89
N GLY A 197 10.94 9.83 -1.62
CA GLY A 197 10.71 10.77 -2.71
C GLY A 197 10.77 12.24 -2.28
N THR A 198 10.55 12.56 -0.99
CA THR A 198 10.77 13.91 -0.44
C THR A 198 12.24 14.29 -0.37
N PHE A 199 13.13 13.33 -0.13
CA PHE A 199 14.58 13.55 -0.19
C PHE A 199 15.02 13.81 -1.63
N ILE A 200 14.55 13.00 -2.58
CA ILE A 200 14.75 13.21 -4.02
C ILE A 200 14.21 14.58 -4.45
N SER A 201 13.00 14.93 -4.02
CA SER A 201 12.35 16.20 -4.38
C SER A 201 13.10 17.42 -3.84
N GLN A 202 13.65 17.33 -2.62
CA GLN A 202 14.51 18.38 -2.06
C GLN A 202 15.82 18.52 -2.84
N ASN A 203 16.45 17.41 -3.24
CA ASN A 203 17.62 17.43 -4.12
C ASN A 203 17.29 18.08 -5.48
N TYR A 204 16.19 17.68 -6.11
CA TYR A 204 15.73 18.26 -7.38
C TYR A 204 15.46 19.76 -7.25
N ALA A 205 14.73 20.20 -6.23
CA ALA A 205 14.45 21.61 -5.99
C ALA A 205 15.68 22.43 -5.58
N LYS A 206 16.75 21.77 -5.13
CA LYS A 206 18.05 22.40 -4.86
C LYS A 206 18.87 22.58 -6.14
N ILE A 207 18.91 21.57 -7.01
CA ILE A 207 19.70 21.56 -8.25
C ILE A 207 19.02 22.39 -9.36
N TYR A 208 17.69 22.28 -9.47
CA TYR A 208 16.88 22.87 -10.54
C TYR A 208 15.72 23.71 -9.98
N ALA A 209 16.05 24.67 -9.11
CA ALA A 209 15.05 25.52 -8.46
C ALA A 209 14.11 26.25 -9.44
N GLN A 210 14.61 26.59 -10.63
CA GLN A 210 13.85 27.25 -11.71
C GLN A 210 12.74 26.38 -12.32
N ASP A 211 12.77 25.06 -12.11
CA ASP A 211 11.74 24.16 -12.61
C ASP A 211 10.54 24.04 -11.64
N VAL A 212 10.66 24.55 -10.42
CA VAL A 212 9.72 24.29 -9.32
C VAL A 212 8.78 25.48 -9.07
N ASN A 213 7.49 25.27 -9.29
CA ASN A 213 6.44 26.22 -8.93
C ASN A 213 6.05 26.10 -7.44
N THR A 214 5.70 24.88 -7.04
CA THR A 214 5.43 24.51 -5.64
C THR A 214 6.10 23.19 -5.30
N LEU A 215 6.48 23.02 -4.04
CA LEU A 215 7.11 21.81 -3.52
C LEU A 215 6.24 21.21 -2.42
N THR A 216 5.71 20.01 -2.64
CA THR A 216 4.96 19.25 -1.63
C THR A 216 5.81 18.07 -1.16
N LEU A 217 6.04 18.00 0.16
CA LEU A 217 6.81 16.96 0.83
C LEU A 217 5.89 16.23 1.83
N ASP A 218 5.40 15.07 1.44
CA ASP A 218 4.49 14.27 2.26
C ASP A 218 5.28 13.16 2.97
N SER A 219 5.25 13.14 4.31
CA SER A 219 6.10 12.28 5.13
C SER A 219 7.59 12.53 4.86
N SER A 220 8.02 13.75 5.19
CA SER A 220 9.32 14.30 4.78
C SER A 220 10.53 13.72 5.51
N ILE A 221 11.64 13.56 4.79
CA ILE A 221 12.96 13.27 5.36
C ILE A 221 13.77 14.58 5.46
N PRO A 222 14.14 15.04 6.68
CA PRO A 222 14.84 16.32 6.86
C PRO A 222 16.34 16.23 6.57
N ASP A 223 16.93 15.08 6.86
CA ASP A 223 18.35 14.76 6.74
C ASP A 223 18.44 13.24 6.58
N ILE A 224 19.26 12.78 5.63
CA ILE A 224 19.37 11.36 5.34
C ILE A 224 20.14 10.59 6.43
N SER A 225 20.99 11.27 7.21
CA SER A 225 21.81 10.68 8.28
C SER A 225 21.00 10.18 9.48
N VAL A 226 19.76 10.67 9.63
CA VAL A 226 18.84 10.24 10.70
C VAL A 226 17.76 9.28 10.20
N TYR A 227 17.69 9.02 8.89
CA TYR A 227 16.62 8.26 8.27
C TYR A 227 16.56 6.80 8.77
N TYR A 228 17.71 6.14 8.92
CA TYR A 228 17.76 4.76 9.43
C TYR A 228 18.01 4.70 10.93
N THR A 229 18.96 5.49 11.41
CA THR A 229 19.45 5.47 12.79
C THR A 229 18.31 5.60 13.82
N ASN A 230 17.26 6.37 13.50
CA ASN A 230 16.14 6.62 14.40
C ASN A 230 14.94 5.68 14.24
N ASN A 231 14.98 4.67 13.35
CA ASN A 231 13.79 3.85 13.02
C ASN A 231 13.15 3.19 14.25
N THR A 232 13.95 2.63 15.16
CA THR A 232 13.41 2.03 16.41
C THR A 232 12.72 3.08 17.29
N GLN A 233 13.31 4.26 17.44
CA GLN A 233 12.72 5.36 18.21
C GLN A 233 11.43 5.87 17.56
N ASN A 234 11.41 6.04 16.24
CA ASN A 234 10.25 6.53 15.50
C ASN A 234 9.08 5.53 15.63
N TYR A 235 9.36 4.24 15.49
CA TYR A 235 8.38 3.17 15.70
C TYR A 235 7.79 3.19 17.12
N VAL A 236 8.64 3.20 18.16
CA VAL A 236 8.17 3.21 19.56
C VAL A 236 7.40 4.49 19.88
N SER A 237 7.85 5.64 19.38
CA SER A 237 7.16 6.91 19.59
C SER A 237 5.73 6.88 19.03
N SER A 238 5.57 6.36 17.80
CA SER A 238 4.26 6.19 17.18
C SER A 238 3.39 5.20 17.97
N LEU A 239 3.93 4.03 18.32
CA LEU A 239 3.18 3.00 19.03
C LEU A 239 2.72 3.45 20.42
N ASN A 240 3.55 4.20 21.15
CA ASN A 240 3.20 4.79 22.43
C ASN A 240 2.02 5.78 22.32
N LYS A 241 1.93 6.55 21.22
CA LYS A 241 0.77 7.43 20.97
C LYS A 241 -0.52 6.60 20.80
N VAL A 242 -0.45 5.44 20.14
CA VAL A 242 -1.59 4.51 20.00
C VAL A 242 -1.99 3.91 21.35
N PHE A 243 -1.04 3.41 22.13
CA PHE A 243 -1.30 2.86 23.47
C PHE A 243 -1.96 3.87 24.39
N LYS A 244 -1.41 5.08 24.45
CA LYS A 244 -1.99 6.18 25.21
C LYS A 244 -3.43 6.48 24.77
N SER A 245 -3.66 6.58 23.45
CA SER A 245 -4.98 6.86 22.90
C SER A 245 -6.00 5.76 23.23
N CYS A 246 -5.60 4.48 23.20
CA CYS A 246 -6.50 3.38 23.55
C CYS A 246 -6.84 3.39 25.05
N LYS A 247 -5.84 3.66 25.91
CA LYS A 247 -6.04 3.79 27.36
C LYS A 247 -7.01 4.93 27.72
N GLU A 248 -6.98 6.01 26.97
CA GLU A 248 -7.85 7.18 27.14
C GLU A 248 -9.24 6.99 26.49
N ASP A 249 -9.45 5.98 25.65
CA ASP A 249 -10.74 5.65 25.05
C ASP A 249 -11.47 4.56 25.89
N PRO A 250 -12.64 4.85 26.50
CA PRO A 250 -13.34 3.88 27.34
C PRO A 250 -13.79 2.60 26.62
N ASN A 251 -14.11 2.67 25.32
CA ASN A 251 -14.50 1.50 24.55
C ASN A 251 -13.28 0.66 24.18
N CYS A 252 -12.19 1.31 23.75
CA CYS A 252 -10.92 0.62 23.48
C CYS A 252 -10.41 -0.06 24.75
N GLN A 253 -10.29 0.66 25.86
CA GLN A 253 -9.81 0.12 27.13
C GLN A 253 -10.70 -1.01 27.68
N ARG A 254 -12.02 -0.95 27.48
CA ARG A 254 -12.93 -2.03 27.91
C ARG A 254 -12.69 -3.33 27.15
N GLN A 255 -12.47 -3.24 25.84
CA GLN A 255 -12.29 -4.43 24.99
C GLN A 255 -10.83 -4.90 24.91
N TYR A 256 -9.89 -3.97 24.96
CA TYR A 256 -8.45 -4.18 24.82
C TYR A 256 -7.69 -3.63 26.04
N PRO A 257 -7.99 -4.11 27.26
CA PRO A 257 -7.34 -3.62 28.47
C PRO A 257 -5.83 -3.92 28.49
N ASP A 258 -5.03 -2.92 28.85
CA ASP A 258 -3.58 -3.08 29.05
C ASP A 258 -2.80 -3.40 27.76
N LEU A 259 -3.25 -2.80 26.64
CA LEU A 259 -2.73 -3.05 25.29
C LEU A 259 -1.20 -2.98 25.17
N GLU A 260 -0.55 -2.04 25.85
CA GLU A 260 0.91 -1.91 25.84
C GLU A 260 1.60 -3.16 26.39
N ASN A 261 1.17 -3.65 27.56
CA ASN A 261 1.75 -4.85 28.14
C ASN A 261 1.42 -6.08 27.32
N ILE A 262 0.22 -6.18 26.74
CA ILE A 262 -0.12 -7.26 25.80
C ILE A 262 0.84 -7.28 24.62
N TYR A 263 1.17 -6.12 24.04
CA TYR A 263 2.11 -6.04 22.94
C TYR A 263 3.50 -6.59 23.31
N TYR A 264 4.07 -6.17 24.45
CA TYR A 264 5.40 -6.62 24.88
C TYR A 264 5.40 -8.07 25.40
N ASN A 265 4.32 -8.53 26.03
CA ASN A 265 4.18 -9.93 26.42
C ASN A 265 4.11 -10.84 25.19
N THR A 266 3.39 -10.42 24.14
CA THR A 266 3.33 -11.14 22.87
C THR A 266 4.71 -11.29 22.24
N ILE A 267 5.57 -10.26 22.29
CA ILE A 267 6.99 -10.39 21.87
C ILE A 267 7.67 -11.52 22.64
N SER A 268 7.51 -11.56 23.96
CA SER A 268 8.15 -12.59 24.79
C SER A 268 7.60 -13.99 24.53
N GLU A 269 6.31 -14.12 24.26
CA GLU A 269 5.68 -15.40 23.94
C GLU A 269 6.08 -15.92 22.56
N LEU A 270 6.21 -15.05 21.56
CA LEU A 270 6.63 -15.42 20.20
C LEU A 270 8.08 -15.86 20.14
N GLU A 271 8.95 -15.34 21.01
CA GLU A 271 10.34 -15.79 21.13
C GLU A 271 10.43 -17.27 21.55
N ALA A 272 9.57 -17.68 22.48
CA ALA A 272 9.51 -19.07 22.92
C ALA A 272 8.70 -19.96 21.95
N ASN A 273 7.60 -19.42 21.40
CA ASN A 273 6.60 -20.16 20.65
C ASN A 273 6.08 -19.33 19.47
N PRO A 274 6.74 -19.35 18.30
CA PRO A 274 6.26 -18.65 17.10
C PRO A 274 4.92 -19.22 16.59
N ILE A 275 4.19 -18.46 15.77
CA ILE A 275 2.87 -18.85 15.26
C ILE A 275 2.95 -19.21 13.77
N THR A 276 2.80 -20.48 13.42
CA THR A 276 2.65 -20.91 12.03
C THR A 276 1.18 -20.91 11.58
N VAL A 277 0.92 -20.28 10.44
CA VAL A 277 -0.37 -20.21 9.75
C VAL A 277 -0.27 -20.80 8.33
N ASN A 278 -1.39 -21.30 7.82
CA ASN A 278 -1.48 -21.71 6.41
C ASN A 278 -1.71 -20.47 5.54
N VAL A 279 -1.15 -20.47 4.33
CA VAL A 279 -1.34 -19.41 3.33
C VAL A 279 -1.50 -20.02 1.95
N ASP A 280 -2.05 -19.24 1.02
CA ASP A 280 -2.18 -19.68 -0.37
C ASP A 280 -0.79 -19.92 -1.00
N GLN A 281 -0.67 -20.99 -1.79
CA GLN A 281 0.59 -21.36 -2.45
C GLN A 281 1.06 -20.34 -3.49
N SER A 282 0.14 -19.52 -4.02
CA SER A 282 0.46 -18.38 -4.88
C SER A 282 1.20 -17.27 -4.15
N ILE A 283 0.97 -17.13 -2.83
CA ILE A 283 1.65 -16.16 -1.97
C ILE A 283 3.01 -16.73 -1.55
N LEU A 284 3.02 -17.95 -0.99
CA LEU A 284 4.23 -18.66 -0.61
C LEU A 284 4.17 -20.10 -1.11
N PRO A 285 5.13 -20.56 -1.92
CA PRO A 285 5.12 -21.93 -2.45
C PRO A 285 4.99 -23.03 -1.38
N GLY A 286 5.53 -22.78 -0.18
CA GLY A 286 5.43 -23.71 0.96
C GLY A 286 4.06 -23.79 1.63
N GLY A 287 3.10 -22.92 1.28
CA GLY A 287 1.74 -22.88 1.83
C GLY A 287 1.66 -22.56 3.33
N LYS A 288 2.77 -22.11 3.93
CA LYS A 288 2.88 -21.79 5.35
C LYS A 288 3.70 -20.53 5.56
N PHE A 289 3.33 -19.77 6.58
CA PHE A 289 4.07 -18.61 7.08
C PHE A 289 4.19 -18.74 8.60
N THR A 290 5.34 -18.41 9.17
CA THR A 290 5.56 -18.45 10.61
C THR A 290 5.86 -17.06 11.10
N TYR A 291 4.97 -16.50 11.93
CA TYR A 291 5.20 -15.25 12.62
C TYR A 291 6.14 -15.46 13.80
N ASN A 292 7.36 -14.95 13.69
CA ASN A 292 8.28 -14.79 14.80
C ASN A 292 8.16 -13.37 15.41
N VAL A 293 9.09 -13.04 16.31
CA VAL A 293 9.13 -11.73 16.97
C VAL A 293 9.28 -10.59 15.96
N GLU A 294 10.15 -10.74 14.96
CA GLU A 294 10.41 -9.71 13.95
C GLU A 294 9.23 -9.56 12.99
N ASP A 295 8.60 -10.65 12.56
CA ASP A 295 7.38 -10.58 11.74
C ASP A 295 6.24 -9.88 12.46
N TYR A 296 6.09 -10.12 13.77
CA TYR A 296 5.11 -9.41 14.59
C TYR A 296 5.41 -7.91 14.68
N LYS A 297 6.67 -7.53 14.96
CA LYS A 297 7.08 -6.11 14.97
C LYS A 297 6.83 -5.45 13.62
N ILE A 298 7.17 -6.12 12.51
CA ILE A 298 6.94 -5.60 11.15
C ILE A 298 5.44 -5.47 10.88
N ALA A 299 4.62 -6.46 11.23
CA ALA A 299 3.17 -6.37 11.04
C ALA A 299 2.54 -5.20 11.82
N ILE A 300 2.96 -4.98 13.07
CA ILE A 300 2.51 -3.83 13.86
C ILE A 300 3.05 -2.51 13.29
N GLN A 301 4.31 -2.48 12.86
CA GLN A 301 4.91 -1.31 12.23
C GLN A 301 4.18 -0.92 10.95
N GLN A 302 3.92 -1.86 10.03
CA GLN A 302 3.10 -1.67 8.84
C GLN A 302 1.66 -1.27 9.22
N GLY A 303 1.17 -1.76 10.35
CA GLY A 303 -0.06 -1.33 11.00
C GLY A 303 -0.19 0.18 11.18
N LEU A 304 0.93 0.83 11.55
CA LEU A 304 1.01 2.26 11.83
C LEU A 304 1.11 3.12 10.57
N TYR A 305 1.36 2.54 9.39
CA TYR A 305 1.44 3.31 8.14
C TYR A 305 0.09 3.88 7.71
N ASN A 306 -1.02 3.18 7.97
CA ASN A 306 -2.33 3.54 7.44
C ASN A 306 -3.32 3.91 8.56
N LYS A 307 -4.03 5.04 8.41
CA LYS A 307 -5.03 5.50 9.39
C LYS A 307 -6.07 4.42 9.72
N LYS A 308 -6.61 3.73 8.72
CA LYS A 308 -7.63 2.68 8.92
C LYS A 308 -7.04 1.44 9.59
N LEU A 309 -5.79 1.11 9.33
CA LEU A 309 -5.14 -0.02 9.98
C LEU A 309 -4.81 0.28 11.46
N VAL A 310 -4.41 1.52 11.78
CA VAL A 310 -4.28 2.01 13.16
C VAL A 310 -5.58 1.83 13.95
N GLU A 311 -6.73 2.14 13.35
CA GLU A 311 -8.05 2.00 14.00
C GLU A 311 -8.34 0.54 14.44
N VAL A 312 -7.78 -0.46 13.77
CA VAL A 312 -7.93 -1.89 14.13
C VAL A 312 -6.67 -2.49 14.80
N LEU A 313 -5.65 -1.69 15.07
CA LEU A 313 -4.38 -2.16 15.63
C LEU A 313 -4.52 -2.85 17.00
N PRO A 314 -5.38 -2.37 17.93
CA PRO A 314 -5.65 -3.10 19.18
C PRO A 314 -6.21 -4.50 18.94
N LEU A 315 -7.13 -4.65 17.98
CA LEU A 315 -7.67 -5.95 17.60
C LEU A 315 -6.57 -6.87 17.08
N LEU A 316 -5.70 -6.35 16.22
CA LEU A 316 -4.57 -7.09 15.66
C LEU A 316 -3.64 -7.63 16.76
N ILE A 317 -3.20 -6.78 17.69
CA ILE A 317 -2.35 -7.17 18.83
C ILE A 317 -3.03 -8.28 19.65
N TYR A 318 -4.34 -8.17 19.89
CA TYR A 318 -5.10 -9.21 20.59
C TYR A 318 -5.22 -10.51 19.78
N GLN A 319 -5.28 -10.47 18.45
CA GLN A 319 -5.29 -11.71 17.66
C GLN A 319 -3.97 -12.47 17.77
N PHE A 320 -2.84 -11.77 17.92
CA PHE A 320 -1.56 -12.40 18.22
C PHE A 320 -1.55 -13.01 19.63
N LYS A 321 -1.99 -12.25 20.64
CA LYS A 321 -2.13 -12.73 22.02
C LYS A 321 -3.00 -14.00 22.12
N GLU A 322 -4.15 -14.00 21.47
CA GLU A 322 -5.07 -15.16 21.44
C GLU A 322 -4.64 -16.24 20.44
N ARG A 323 -3.51 -16.03 19.73
CA ARG A 323 -2.93 -16.94 18.73
C ARG A 323 -3.95 -17.42 17.68
N ASN A 324 -4.84 -16.53 17.25
CA ASN A 324 -5.91 -16.83 16.30
C ASN A 324 -5.33 -17.02 14.88
N LYS A 325 -4.99 -18.27 14.54
CA LYS A 325 -4.32 -18.62 13.28
C LYS A 325 -5.12 -18.23 12.05
N GLU A 326 -6.44 -18.22 12.13
CA GLU A 326 -7.29 -17.87 10.99
C GLU A 326 -7.23 -16.38 10.68
N SER A 327 -7.37 -15.51 11.68
CA SER A 327 -7.15 -14.07 11.51
C SER A 327 -5.74 -13.78 11.01
N LEU A 328 -4.73 -14.44 11.60
CA LEU A 328 -3.32 -14.24 11.27
C LEU A 328 -2.95 -14.73 9.85
N SER A 329 -3.62 -15.77 9.35
CA SER A 329 -3.49 -16.24 7.96
C SER A 329 -3.92 -15.17 6.95
N GLY A 330 -5.11 -14.57 7.15
CA GLY A 330 -5.61 -13.51 6.27
C GLY A 330 -4.71 -12.27 6.23
N LEU A 331 -4.01 -11.99 7.33
CA LEU A 331 -3.08 -10.86 7.42
C LEU A 331 -1.81 -11.05 6.59
N VAL A 332 -1.32 -12.28 6.41
CA VAL A 332 -0.12 -12.52 5.58
C VAL A 332 -0.35 -12.01 4.17
N GLN A 333 -1.53 -12.29 3.59
CA GLN A 333 -1.90 -11.80 2.28
C GLN A 333 -1.95 -10.27 2.24
N ALA A 334 -2.61 -9.64 3.23
CA ALA A 334 -2.76 -8.20 3.29
C ALA A 334 -1.41 -7.47 3.41
N PHE A 335 -0.47 -7.99 4.21
CA PHE A 335 0.84 -7.38 4.44
C PHE A 335 1.88 -7.74 3.36
N SER A 336 1.75 -8.86 2.67
CA SER A 336 2.69 -9.23 1.58
C SER A 336 2.78 -8.15 0.50
N GLY A 337 1.66 -7.50 0.16
CA GLY A 337 1.65 -6.36 -0.76
C GLY A 337 2.22 -5.07 -0.17
N ALA A 338 2.10 -4.86 1.14
CA ALA A 338 2.60 -3.65 1.81
C ALA A 338 4.14 -3.56 1.80
N LEU A 339 4.82 -4.71 1.77
CA LEU A 339 6.29 -4.80 1.67
C LEU A 339 6.79 -4.88 0.21
N SER A 340 5.91 -4.71 -0.78
CA SER A 340 6.27 -4.84 -2.18
C SER A 340 7.07 -3.63 -2.68
N LEU A 341 8.39 -3.80 -2.79
CA LEU A 341 9.32 -2.85 -3.36
C LEU A 341 10.21 -3.55 -4.39
N ASN A 342 10.74 -2.78 -5.35
CA ASN A 342 11.87 -3.21 -6.14
C ASN A 342 13.15 -3.13 -5.28
N TYR A 343 13.52 -4.24 -4.67
CA TYR A 343 14.66 -4.28 -3.75
C TYR A 343 16.03 -4.13 -4.45
N GLY A 344 16.13 -4.41 -5.75
CA GLY A 344 17.34 -4.13 -6.52
C GLY A 344 17.61 -2.62 -6.59
N ASN A 345 16.59 -1.83 -6.95
CA ASN A 345 16.61 -0.38 -6.89
C ASN A 345 16.81 0.13 -5.46
N TYR A 346 16.08 -0.44 -4.49
CA TYR A 346 16.20 -0.08 -3.09
C TYR A 346 17.65 -0.12 -2.62
N PHE A 347 18.38 -1.23 -2.83
CA PHE A 347 19.78 -1.30 -2.39
C PHE A 347 20.73 -0.47 -3.23
N CYS A 348 20.45 -0.24 -4.51
CA CYS A 348 21.24 0.72 -5.28
C CYS A 348 21.18 2.11 -4.63
N PHE A 349 19.99 2.62 -4.31
CA PHE A 349 19.84 3.93 -3.68
C PHE A 349 20.32 3.93 -2.22
N THR A 350 19.80 3.01 -1.41
CA THR A 350 20.10 2.91 0.03
C THR A 350 21.59 2.73 0.30
N CYS A 351 22.28 1.85 -0.44
CA CYS A 351 23.72 1.67 -0.27
C CYS A 351 24.55 2.80 -0.89
N ASN A 352 23.99 3.60 -1.81
CA ASN A 352 24.69 4.75 -2.40
C ASN A 352 24.65 6.00 -1.53
N GLU A 353 23.51 6.34 -0.95
CA GLU A 353 23.29 7.67 -0.37
C GLU A 353 22.58 7.69 0.98
N VAL A 354 22.23 6.52 1.53
CA VAL A 354 21.57 6.42 2.84
C VAL A 354 22.49 5.80 3.88
N ILE A 355 22.77 4.51 3.77
CA ILE A 355 23.56 3.75 4.75
C ILE A 355 24.96 4.34 4.95
N PRO A 356 25.68 4.84 3.92
CA PRO A 356 26.97 5.49 4.14
C PRO A 356 26.95 6.69 5.11
N TYR A 357 25.77 7.29 5.33
CA TYR A 357 25.56 8.42 6.23
C TYR A 357 24.85 8.04 7.53
N ASN A 358 24.56 6.75 7.71
CA ASN A 358 23.98 6.19 8.93
C ASN A 358 24.98 5.20 9.54
N SER A 359 24.86 4.94 10.84
CA SER A 359 25.81 4.10 11.56
C SER A 359 25.07 2.96 12.26
N LEU A 360 25.50 1.73 12.03
CA LEU A 360 24.97 0.57 12.75
C LEU A 360 25.20 0.70 14.26
N LYS A 361 26.33 1.29 14.66
CA LYS A 361 26.62 1.59 16.07
C LYS A 361 25.59 2.53 16.68
N ASP A 362 25.20 3.58 15.96
CA ASP A 362 24.22 4.56 16.47
C ASP A 362 22.81 3.97 16.47
N TYR A 363 22.47 3.18 15.45
CA TYR A 363 21.22 2.41 15.39
C TYR A 363 21.09 1.48 16.59
N ASP A 364 22.14 0.70 16.91
CA ASP A 364 22.16 -0.23 18.03
C ASP A 364 22.14 0.53 19.38
N ALA A 365 22.85 1.66 19.47
CA ALA A 365 22.86 2.52 20.67
C ALA A 365 21.49 3.14 20.97
N ILE A 366 20.72 3.52 19.95
CA ILE A 366 19.35 4.02 20.13
C ILE A 366 18.40 2.85 20.44
N SER A 367 18.52 1.74 19.69
CA SER A 367 17.64 0.58 19.85
C SER A 367 17.76 -0.05 21.24
N SER A 368 18.96 -0.11 21.81
CA SER A 368 19.21 -0.65 23.15
C SER A 368 18.50 0.10 24.29
N ARG A 369 18.05 1.35 24.07
CA ARG A 369 17.23 2.11 25.03
C ARG A 369 15.83 1.53 25.21
N TYR A 370 15.36 0.73 24.24
CA TYR A 370 14.02 0.15 24.20
C TYR A 370 14.05 -1.34 24.56
N THR A 371 14.50 -1.66 25.77
CA THR A 371 14.77 -3.05 26.21
C THR A 371 13.57 -3.99 26.07
N LYS A 372 12.34 -3.50 26.24
CA LYS A 372 11.11 -4.30 26.07
C LYS A 372 10.89 -4.80 24.64
N LEU A 373 11.49 -4.17 23.62
CA LEU A 373 11.44 -4.69 22.24
C LEU A 373 12.37 -5.88 22.02
N LYS A 374 13.23 -6.23 22.98
CA LYS A 374 14.25 -7.30 22.83
C LYS A 374 15.06 -7.12 21.54
N GLY A 375 15.59 -5.92 21.34
CA GLY A 375 16.28 -5.49 20.12
C GLY A 375 15.55 -4.35 19.40
N GLY A 376 16.11 -3.90 18.28
CA GLY A 376 15.45 -2.94 17.39
C GLY A 376 14.49 -3.63 16.42
N LEU A 377 14.41 -3.08 15.21
CA LEU A 377 13.72 -3.69 14.07
C LEU A 377 14.76 -4.39 13.17
N SER A 378 14.80 -5.72 13.15
CA SER A 378 15.79 -6.49 12.39
C SER A 378 15.71 -6.24 10.88
N PHE A 379 14.49 -5.98 10.38
CA PHE A 379 14.24 -5.63 8.98
C PHE A 379 15.11 -4.48 8.47
N TYR A 380 15.22 -3.38 9.24
CA TYR A 380 16.06 -2.23 8.87
C TYR A 380 17.51 -2.43 9.29
N ARG A 381 17.76 -3.10 10.43
CA ARG A 381 19.11 -3.38 10.91
C ARG A 381 19.92 -4.18 9.90
N SER A 382 19.30 -5.18 9.27
CA SER A 382 19.95 -6.06 8.29
C SER A 382 20.38 -5.35 7.01
N ASP A 383 19.84 -4.17 6.68
CA ASP A 383 20.29 -3.40 5.51
C ASP A 383 21.71 -2.87 5.68
N PHE A 384 22.17 -2.61 6.91
CA PHE A 384 23.56 -2.24 7.18
C PHE A 384 24.52 -3.36 6.74
N ASN A 385 24.21 -4.62 7.04
CA ASN A 385 25.01 -5.78 6.63
C ASN A 385 25.02 -5.97 5.11
N VAL A 386 23.86 -5.77 4.45
CA VAL A 386 23.79 -5.82 2.99
C VAL A 386 24.69 -4.74 2.39
N CYS A 387 24.55 -3.49 2.86
CA CYS A 387 25.28 -2.36 2.27
C CYS A 387 26.78 -2.33 2.60
N GLU A 388 27.20 -2.90 3.72
CA GLU A 388 28.62 -3.12 4.05
C GLU A 388 29.29 -3.98 2.96
N GLU A 389 28.73 -5.16 2.68
CA GLU A 389 29.25 -6.04 1.62
C GLU A 389 28.97 -5.47 0.21
N TRP A 390 27.86 -4.75 0.03
CA TRP A 390 27.55 -4.07 -1.24
C TRP A 390 28.61 -3.03 -1.60
N ASN A 391 29.16 -2.30 -0.62
CA ASN A 391 30.12 -1.22 -0.86
C ASN A 391 31.59 -1.63 -0.68
N LYS A 392 31.89 -2.89 -0.31
CA LYS A 392 33.24 -3.37 0.02
C LYS A 392 34.33 -3.05 -1.01
N ASN A 393 33.99 -3.06 -2.29
CA ASN A 393 34.92 -2.79 -3.40
C ASN A 393 34.74 -1.39 -4.01
N ARG A 394 33.97 -0.51 -3.36
CA ARG A 394 33.68 0.83 -3.88
C ARG A 394 34.79 1.79 -3.49
N SER A 395 35.33 2.49 -4.47
CA SER A 395 36.47 3.41 -4.30
C SER A 395 36.12 4.68 -3.53
N SER A 396 34.89 5.17 -3.66
CA SER A 396 34.42 6.41 -3.01
C SER A 396 32.90 6.48 -2.92
N ILE A 397 32.39 7.06 -1.84
CA ILE A 397 30.99 7.45 -1.67
C ILE A 397 30.86 8.93 -2.05
N GLU A 398 29.89 9.26 -2.91
CA GLU A 398 29.65 10.66 -3.29
C GLU A 398 28.96 11.43 -2.17
N PRO A 399 29.38 12.69 -1.89
CA PRO A 399 28.77 13.51 -0.86
C PRO A 399 27.29 13.80 -1.17
N VAL A 400 26.43 13.61 -0.17
CA VAL A 400 25.03 14.06 -0.23
C VAL A 400 24.99 15.59 -0.29
N ILE A 401 24.13 16.13 -1.15
CA ILE A 401 23.95 17.56 -1.32
C ILE A 401 23.21 18.14 -0.10
N SER A 402 23.64 19.33 0.35
CA SER A 402 22.92 20.06 1.40
C SER A 402 21.50 20.42 0.96
N LEU A 403 20.51 20.04 1.78
CA LEU A 403 19.09 20.33 1.53
C LEU A 403 18.69 21.76 1.86
N LYS A 404 19.59 22.60 2.42
CA LYS A 404 19.32 24.02 2.70
C LYS A 404 18.97 24.76 1.41
N ASN A 405 17.79 25.38 1.37
CA ASN A 405 17.21 25.96 0.17
C ASN A 405 16.53 27.31 0.47
N ASN A 406 17.04 28.37 -0.16
CA ASN A 406 16.55 29.75 0.03
C ASN A 406 15.74 30.27 -1.18
N ASN A 407 15.35 29.38 -2.10
CA ASN A 407 14.58 29.76 -3.27
C ASN A 407 13.13 30.15 -2.90
N PRO A 408 12.47 31.01 -3.69
CA PRO A 408 11.22 31.67 -3.28
C PRO A 408 9.95 30.83 -3.46
N PHE A 409 10.03 29.61 -4.02
CA PHE A 409 8.85 28.76 -4.24
C PHE A 409 8.14 28.38 -2.93
N LYS A 410 6.85 28.07 -3.01
CA LYS A 410 6.05 27.69 -1.84
C LYS A 410 6.30 26.23 -1.49
N VAL A 411 6.44 25.94 -0.19
CA VAL A 411 6.66 24.58 0.33
C VAL A 411 5.50 24.16 1.21
N LEU A 412 4.92 22.99 0.94
CA LEU A 412 3.98 22.30 1.80
C LEU A 412 4.64 21.04 2.35
N ILE A 413 4.60 20.85 3.66
CA ILE A 413 5.04 19.64 4.33
C ILE A 413 3.82 19.00 4.99
N LEU A 414 3.55 17.73 4.69
CA LEU A 414 2.51 16.96 5.36
C LEU A 414 3.14 15.88 6.22
N SER A 415 2.59 15.64 7.41
CA SER A 415 3.09 14.60 8.31
C SER A 415 1.99 13.96 9.12
N GLY A 416 2.10 12.65 9.32
CA GLY A 416 1.28 11.91 10.27
C GLY A 416 1.93 11.89 11.63
N SER A 417 1.16 12.20 12.68
CA SER A 417 1.69 12.05 14.04
C SER A 417 1.90 10.60 14.45
N LEU A 418 1.27 9.64 13.75
CA LEU A 418 1.46 8.20 13.96
C LEU A 418 2.37 7.56 12.91
N ASP A 419 3.05 8.36 12.08
CA ASP A 419 4.01 7.85 11.12
C ASP A 419 5.19 7.16 11.86
N PRO A 420 5.42 5.85 11.64
CA PRO A 420 6.46 5.10 12.34
C PRO A 420 7.86 5.27 11.72
N ILE A 421 7.98 5.95 10.56
CA ILE A 421 9.24 6.14 9.83
C ILE A 421 9.64 7.61 9.78
N THR A 422 8.75 8.49 9.35
CA THR A 422 8.97 9.94 9.22
C THR A 422 7.98 10.71 10.09
N PRO A 423 8.13 10.66 11.43
CA PRO A 423 7.19 11.26 12.38
C PRO A 423 7.13 12.80 12.29
N ASP A 424 6.15 13.39 12.96
CA ASP A 424 5.87 14.85 12.97
C ASP A 424 7.08 15.77 13.27
N TYR A 425 8.04 15.34 14.09
CA TYR A 425 9.26 16.14 14.30
C TYR A 425 10.17 16.22 13.05
N PHE A 426 10.11 15.25 12.14
CA PHE A 426 10.81 15.33 10.86
C PHE A 426 10.25 16.44 9.98
N ALA A 427 8.94 16.70 10.02
CA ALA A 427 8.35 17.82 9.29
C ALA A 427 8.82 19.17 9.82
N GLN A 428 8.94 19.31 11.14
CA GLN A 428 9.51 20.52 11.77
C GLN A 428 10.96 20.72 11.37
N ASN A 429 11.78 19.67 11.40
CA ASN A 429 13.18 19.74 10.98
C ASN A 429 13.33 20.01 9.48
N THR A 430 12.44 19.46 8.66
CA THR A 430 12.43 19.69 7.21
C THR A 430 12.10 21.15 6.91
N ALA A 431 11.19 21.78 7.68
CA ALA A 431 10.89 23.20 7.52
C ALA A 431 12.13 24.09 7.74
N LEU A 432 13.05 23.70 8.63
CA LEU A 432 14.31 24.40 8.85
C LEU A 432 15.24 24.36 7.63
N ASN A 433 14.99 23.50 6.65
CA ASN A 433 15.73 23.50 5.40
C ASN A 433 15.38 24.67 4.49
N PHE A 434 14.28 25.38 4.74
CA PHE A 434 13.79 26.45 3.90
C PHE A 434 13.76 27.78 4.63
N ALA A 435 14.13 28.86 3.95
CA ALA A 435 14.17 30.19 4.56
C ALA A 435 12.78 30.80 4.79
N ASN A 436 11.84 30.61 3.85
CA ASN A 436 10.52 31.25 3.84
C ASN A 436 9.47 30.34 3.17
N ASN A 437 8.20 30.75 3.22
CA ASN A 437 7.08 30.15 2.47
C ASN A 437 6.78 28.67 2.76
N VAL A 438 7.06 28.21 3.98
CA VAL A 438 6.77 26.85 4.43
C VAL A 438 5.43 26.78 5.15
N LYS A 439 4.60 25.82 4.76
CA LYS A 439 3.39 25.42 5.46
C LYS A 439 3.50 23.98 5.91
N ILE A 440 3.15 23.70 7.17
CA ILE A 440 3.08 22.34 7.71
C ILE A 440 1.62 21.97 7.96
N ILE A 441 1.23 20.75 7.56
CA ILE A 441 -0.04 20.12 7.92
C ILE A 441 0.27 18.84 8.68
N ASN A 442 -0.22 18.76 9.93
CA ASN A 442 -0.04 17.59 10.78
C ASN A 442 -1.38 16.85 10.93
N GLY A 443 -1.43 15.58 10.57
CA GLY A 443 -2.56 14.70 10.81
C GLY A 443 -2.37 13.90 12.09
N TYR A 444 -3.07 14.26 13.16
CA TYR A 444 -2.83 13.67 14.49
C TYR A 444 -3.15 12.17 14.58
N THR A 445 -4.14 11.69 13.83
CA THR A 445 -4.54 10.28 13.78
C THR A 445 -4.06 9.57 12.51
N PHE A 446 -3.13 10.16 11.77
CA PHE A 446 -2.68 9.64 10.49
C PHE A 446 -1.28 9.03 10.62
N GLY A 447 -1.06 7.98 9.85
CA GLY A 447 0.24 7.34 9.68
C GLY A 447 1.05 7.99 8.56
N HIS A 448 1.80 7.16 7.84
CA HIS A 448 2.67 7.57 6.75
C HIS A 448 1.88 8.03 5.51
N ALA A 449 2.40 9.05 4.82
CA ALA A 449 1.93 9.58 3.55
C ALA A 449 0.45 10.05 3.56
N LEU A 450 0.21 11.23 4.14
CA LEU A 450 -1.13 11.80 4.31
C LEU A 450 -1.87 11.99 2.99
N GLY A 451 -1.15 12.34 1.92
CA GLY A 451 -1.68 12.59 0.58
C GLY A 451 -2.36 11.38 -0.07
N TYR A 452 -2.13 10.16 0.44
CA TYR A 452 -2.86 8.97 0.01
C TYR A 452 -4.29 8.89 0.55
N ASN A 453 -4.64 9.76 1.50
CA ASN A 453 -6.00 9.91 1.98
C ASN A 453 -6.69 11.05 1.23
N GLU A 454 -8.01 10.94 1.04
CA GLU A 454 -8.80 11.94 0.32
C GLU A 454 -8.57 13.36 0.83
N SER A 455 -8.62 13.57 2.15
CA SER A 455 -8.38 14.89 2.74
C SER A 455 -6.96 15.42 2.52
N GLY A 456 -5.97 14.53 2.51
CA GLY A 456 -4.58 14.89 2.20
C GLY A 456 -4.45 15.35 0.75
N ALA A 457 -5.00 14.57 -0.18
CA ALA A 457 -5.03 14.89 -1.60
C ALA A 457 -5.71 16.23 -1.91
N TYR A 458 -6.85 16.52 -1.26
CA TYR A 458 -7.51 17.82 -1.37
C TYR A 458 -6.66 18.97 -0.82
N SER A 459 -5.94 18.74 0.28
CA SER A 459 -5.07 19.75 0.89
C SER A 459 -3.89 20.10 -0.01
N ILE A 460 -3.28 19.10 -0.66
CA ILE A 460 -2.21 19.28 -1.64
C ILE A 460 -2.73 20.07 -2.83
N ARG A 461 -3.88 19.67 -3.41
CA ARG A 461 -4.49 20.41 -4.53
C ARG A 461 -4.77 21.87 -4.15
N ASN A 462 -5.41 22.11 -3.00
CA ASN A 462 -5.73 23.47 -2.57
C ASN A 462 -4.48 24.32 -2.36
N PHE A 463 -3.41 23.73 -1.85
CA PHE A 463 -2.12 24.41 -1.72
C PHE A 463 -1.54 24.80 -3.08
N ILE A 464 -1.51 23.87 -4.05
CA ILE A 464 -1.05 24.12 -5.42
C ILE A 464 -1.87 25.25 -6.06
N GLU A 465 -3.19 25.22 -5.90
CA GLU A 465 -4.11 26.25 -6.44
C GLU A 465 -4.13 27.57 -5.63
N GLY A 466 -3.34 27.67 -4.55
CA GLY A 466 -3.32 28.87 -3.70
C GLY A 466 -4.62 29.14 -2.93
N LYS A 467 -5.48 28.13 -2.75
CA LYS A 467 -6.77 28.26 -2.07
C LYS A 467 -6.64 28.19 -0.55
N PRO A 468 -7.42 28.98 0.20
CA PRO A 468 -7.46 28.87 1.66
C PRO A 468 -8.01 27.50 2.07
N ASN A 469 -7.39 26.88 3.07
CA ASN A 469 -7.73 25.52 3.52
C ASN A 469 -7.81 25.36 5.04
N THR A 470 -7.77 26.46 5.82
CA THR A 470 -7.68 26.39 7.30
C THR A 470 -8.85 25.64 7.92
N ALA A 471 -10.10 26.00 7.59
CA ALA A 471 -11.28 25.31 8.10
C ALA A 471 -11.32 23.82 7.71
N PHE A 472 -10.93 23.52 6.46
CA PHE A 472 -10.85 22.14 5.97
C PHE A 472 -9.79 21.33 6.74
N ILE A 473 -8.62 21.92 6.97
CA ILE A 473 -7.55 21.28 7.74
C ILE A 473 -8.04 20.97 9.15
N THR A 474 -8.62 21.96 9.84
CA THR A 474 -9.10 21.78 11.20
C THR A 474 -10.16 20.70 11.31
N GLN A 475 -11.10 20.63 10.36
CA GLN A 475 -12.12 19.59 10.37
C GLN A 475 -11.55 18.18 10.18
N ASN A 476 -10.50 18.01 9.37
CA ASN A 476 -10.03 16.70 8.91
C ASN A 476 -8.78 16.18 9.63
N PHE A 477 -7.91 17.07 10.11
CA PHE A 477 -6.59 16.70 10.65
C PHE A 477 -6.42 17.03 12.13
N ASP A 478 -7.15 18.02 12.67
CA ASP A 478 -7.05 18.41 14.08
C ASP A 478 -7.78 17.44 15.03
N GLN A 479 -8.44 16.41 14.48
CA GLN A 479 -9.01 15.32 15.26
C GLN A 479 -7.88 14.54 15.96
N LYS A 480 -7.80 14.66 17.29
CA LYS A 480 -6.75 14.00 18.09
C LYS A 480 -7.12 12.59 18.54
N LYS A 481 -8.40 12.21 18.41
CA LYS A 481 -8.90 10.92 18.89
C LYS A 481 -8.88 9.88 17.77
N ILE A 482 -8.17 8.77 18.00
CA ILE A 482 -8.19 7.61 17.10
C ILE A 482 -9.55 6.91 17.22
N ALA A 483 -10.20 6.65 16.09
CA ALA A 483 -11.50 5.98 16.04
C ALA A 483 -11.34 4.44 16.10
N PHE A 484 -10.86 3.92 17.23
CA PHE A 484 -10.63 2.49 17.40
C PHE A 484 -11.88 1.65 17.10
N LYS A 485 -11.70 0.56 16.38
CA LYS A 485 -12.77 -0.38 16.04
C LYS A 485 -12.90 -1.43 17.14
N THR A 486 -14.03 -1.38 17.82
CA THR A 486 -14.46 -2.31 18.88
C THR A 486 -15.71 -3.07 18.43
N GLY A 487 -16.06 -4.16 19.11
CA GLY A 487 -17.24 -4.97 18.82
C GLY A 487 -17.16 -5.59 17.43
N ILE A 488 -16.12 -6.40 17.18
CA ILE A 488 -15.98 -7.16 15.94
C ILE A 488 -16.30 -8.62 16.24
N ALA A 489 -17.34 -9.16 15.59
CA ALA A 489 -17.68 -10.56 15.62
C ALA A 489 -16.75 -11.33 14.66
N LEU A 490 -15.77 -12.01 15.25
CA LEU A 490 -14.79 -12.82 14.52
C LEU A 490 -15.49 -13.97 13.78
N ASN A 491 -15.14 -14.18 12.51
CA ASN A 491 -15.74 -15.27 11.73
C ASN A 491 -14.78 -15.78 10.64
N LYS A 492 -14.46 -17.08 10.69
CA LYS A 492 -13.51 -17.72 9.77
C LYS A 492 -14.00 -17.72 8.32
N GLY A 493 -15.30 -17.86 8.12
CA GLY A 493 -15.94 -17.81 6.81
C GLY A 493 -15.77 -16.45 6.14
N VAL A 494 -15.92 -15.35 6.89
CA VAL A 494 -15.68 -13.99 6.38
C VAL A 494 -14.23 -13.83 5.92
N VAL A 495 -13.26 -14.25 6.75
CA VAL A 495 -11.83 -14.14 6.43
C VAL A 495 -11.49 -14.91 5.15
N LYS A 496 -11.93 -16.17 5.06
CA LYS A 496 -11.72 -17.00 3.87
C LYS A 496 -12.33 -16.37 2.62
N THR A 497 -13.60 -15.97 2.69
CA THR A 497 -14.32 -15.38 1.55
C THR A 497 -13.61 -14.11 1.04
N THR A 498 -13.10 -13.29 1.97
CA THR A 498 -12.36 -12.07 1.62
C THR A 498 -11.03 -12.40 0.94
N GLY A 499 -10.30 -13.42 1.42
CA GLY A 499 -9.08 -13.91 0.78
C GLY A 499 -9.31 -14.43 -0.65
N ASP A 500 -10.37 -15.22 -0.85
CA ASP A 500 -10.77 -15.77 -2.15
C ASP A 500 -11.16 -14.66 -3.16
N ILE A 501 -11.78 -13.56 -2.68
CA ILE A 501 -12.07 -12.39 -3.52
C ILE A 501 -10.77 -11.68 -3.93
N ASN A 502 -9.84 -11.52 -2.99
CA ASN A 502 -8.58 -10.81 -3.23
C ASN A 502 -7.62 -11.57 -4.16
N SER A 503 -7.68 -12.90 -4.21
CA SER A 503 -6.87 -13.72 -5.12
C SER A 503 -7.29 -13.62 -6.59
N LYS A 504 -8.25 -12.74 -6.93
CA LYS A 504 -8.82 -12.52 -8.28
C LYS A 504 -9.41 -13.77 -8.93
N GLN A 505 -9.70 -14.80 -8.14
CA GLN A 505 -10.38 -16.02 -8.60
C GLN A 505 -11.89 -15.80 -8.71
N TRP A 506 -12.33 -14.72 -9.36
CA TRP A 506 -13.75 -14.35 -9.43
C TRP A 506 -14.63 -15.45 -10.07
N TYR A 507 -14.04 -16.27 -10.95
CA TYR A 507 -14.70 -17.41 -11.56
C TYR A 507 -15.10 -18.49 -10.53
N TYR A 508 -14.39 -18.57 -9.40
CA TYR A 508 -14.75 -19.43 -8.28
C TYR A 508 -16.14 -19.09 -7.73
N PHE A 509 -16.65 -17.87 -7.91
CA PHE A 509 -17.98 -17.48 -7.44
C PHE A 509 -19.10 -17.67 -8.47
N ILE A 510 -18.80 -18.13 -9.70
CA ILE A 510 -19.84 -18.35 -10.74
C ILE A 510 -20.92 -19.34 -10.29
N PRO A 511 -20.58 -20.53 -9.73
CA PRO A 511 -21.60 -21.47 -9.23
C PRO A 511 -22.49 -20.84 -8.16
N LEU A 512 -21.91 -20.03 -7.27
CA LEU A 512 -22.66 -19.29 -6.27
C LEU A 512 -23.66 -18.33 -6.93
N VAL A 513 -23.23 -17.49 -7.88
CA VAL A 513 -24.12 -16.54 -8.57
C VAL A 513 -25.29 -17.26 -9.26
N ILE A 514 -25.03 -18.37 -9.94
CA ILE A 514 -26.08 -19.18 -10.58
C ILE A 514 -27.05 -19.74 -9.54
N SER A 515 -26.53 -20.28 -8.44
CA SER A 515 -27.35 -20.76 -7.31
C SER A 515 -28.26 -19.66 -6.77
N LEU A 516 -27.72 -18.44 -6.58
CA LEU A 516 -28.49 -17.31 -6.08
C LEU A 516 -29.61 -16.88 -7.04
N LEU A 517 -29.36 -16.91 -8.36
CA LEU A 517 -30.38 -16.64 -9.37
C LEU A 517 -31.51 -17.68 -9.33
N VAL A 518 -31.17 -18.97 -9.22
CA VAL A 518 -32.17 -20.04 -9.09
C VAL A 518 -33.02 -19.84 -7.84
N ILE A 519 -32.39 -19.57 -6.69
CA ILE A 519 -33.09 -19.32 -5.43
C ILE A 519 -34.03 -18.10 -5.54
N LEU A 520 -33.58 -17.02 -6.20
CA LEU A 520 -34.40 -15.83 -6.44
C LEU A 520 -35.60 -16.10 -7.36
N VAL A 521 -35.41 -16.84 -8.45
CA VAL A 521 -36.52 -17.24 -9.34
C VAL A 521 -37.52 -18.11 -8.61
N VAL A 522 -37.05 -19.06 -7.79
CA VAL A 522 -37.91 -19.91 -6.96
C VAL A 522 -38.69 -19.07 -5.96
N PHE A 523 -38.04 -18.11 -5.30
CA PHE A 523 -38.70 -17.19 -4.37
C PHE A 523 -39.83 -16.41 -5.06
N ILE A 524 -39.53 -15.73 -6.17
CA ILE A 524 -40.50 -14.93 -6.93
C ILE A 524 -41.64 -15.80 -7.46
N GLY A 525 -41.32 -16.95 -8.07
CA GLY A 525 -42.32 -17.88 -8.61
C GLY A 525 -43.24 -18.44 -7.53
N THR A 526 -42.68 -18.78 -6.36
CA THR A 526 -43.46 -19.27 -5.22
C THR A 526 -44.35 -18.16 -4.64
N LEU A 527 -43.83 -16.93 -4.53
CA LEU A 527 -44.58 -15.77 -4.07
C LEU A 527 -45.78 -15.47 -4.98
N VAL A 528 -45.58 -15.46 -6.30
CA VAL A 528 -46.66 -15.27 -7.29
C VAL A 528 -47.70 -16.38 -7.20
N ASN A 529 -47.28 -17.63 -7.00
CA ASN A 529 -48.19 -18.77 -6.86
C ASN A 529 -49.06 -18.67 -5.59
N VAL A 530 -48.50 -18.18 -4.48
CA VAL A 530 -49.23 -17.92 -3.24
C VAL A 530 -50.25 -16.79 -3.43
N ILE A 531 -49.83 -15.67 -4.04
CA ILE A 531 -50.70 -14.51 -4.28
C ILE A 531 -51.85 -14.87 -5.23
N SER A 532 -51.58 -15.67 -6.27
CA SER A 532 -52.58 -16.09 -7.25
C SER A 532 -53.50 -17.23 -6.79
N GLN A 533 -53.39 -17.69 -5.54
CA GLN A 533 -54.19 -18.78 -4.94
C GLN A 533 -54.18 -20.12 -5.71
N ARG A 534 -53.16 -20.40 -6.54
CA ARG A 534 -53.13 -21.58 -7.43
C ARG A 534 -52.62 -22.89 -6.79
N GLY A 535 -52.27 -22.90 -5.49
CA GLY A 535 -51.58 -24.01 -4.84
C GLY A 535 -52.42 -24.92 -3.92
N LYS A 536 -52.43 -26.24 -4.16
CA LYS A 536 -53.10 -27.27 -3.31
C LYS A 536 -52.29 -27.73 -2.08
N SER A 537 -51.03 -27.31 -1.91
CA SER A 537 -50.16 -27.74 -0.79
C SER A 537 -49.65 -26.55 0.02
N LYS A 538 -50.32 -26.22 1.13
CA LYS A 538 -49.95 -25.07 1.99
C LYS A 538 -48.54 -25.19 2.58
N LEU A 539 -48.15 -26.37 3.07
CA LEU A 539 -46.91 -26.52 3.84
C LEU A 539 -45.62 -26.43 3.00
N LEU A 540 -45.52 -27.13 1.87
CA LEU A 540 -44.28 -27.15 1.07
C LEU A 540 -44.02 -25.80 0.38
N VAL A 541 -45.09 -25.16 -0.12
CA VAL A 541 -45.02 -23.83 -0.71
C VAL A 541 -44.59 -22.81 0.34
N PHE A 542 -45.12 -22.91 1.56
CA PHE A 542 -44.69 -22.09 2.69
C PHE A 542 -43.21 -22.32 3.02
N LEU A 543 -42.76 -23.58 3.17
CA LEU A 543 -41.36 -23.91 3.48
C LEU A 543 -40.37 -23.43 2.41
N LEU A 544 -40.71 -23.58 1.13
CA LEU A 544 -39.88 -23.06 0.03
C LEU A 544 -39.83 -21.54 0.04
N LEU A 545 -40.96 -20.87 0.25
CA LEU A 545 -41.03 -19.41 0.31
C LEU A 545 -40.24 -18.85 1.51
N THR A 546 -40.38 -19.47 2.68
CA THR A 546 -39.65 -19.05 3.89
C THR A 546 -38.16 -19.31 3.76
N THR A 547 -37.75 -20.50 3.29
CA THR A 547 -36.32 -20.83 3.10
C THR A 547 -35.67 -19.89 2.10
N SER A 548 -36.27 -19.73 0.91
CA SER A 548 -35.72 -18.84 -0.11
C SER A 548 -35.77 -17.36 0.30
N GLY A 549 -36.81 -16.93 1.02
CA GLY A 549 -36.90 -15.58 1.57
C GLY A 549 -35.84 -15.29 2.63
N VAL A 550 -35.56 -16.24 3.53
CA VAL A 550 -34.49 -16.12 4.54
C VAL A 550 -33.11 -16.07 3.87
N ILE A 551 -32.86 -16.90 2.84
CA ILE A 551 -31.61 -16.86 2.07
C ILE A 551 -31.44 -15.51 1.36
N VAL A 552 -32.48 -15.00 0.69
CA VAL A 552 -32.44 -13.69 0.03
C VAL A 552 -32.19 -12.56 1.05
N PHE A 553 -32.87 -12.59 2.19
CA PHE A 553 -32.67 -11.61 3.26
C PHE A 553 -31.24 -11.66 3.83
N PHE A 554 -30.68 -12.85 3.98
CA PHE A 554 -29.27 -13.05 4.37
C PHE A 554 -28.33 -12.38 3.37
N LEU A 555 -28.52 -12.61 2.08
CA LEU A 555 -27.64 -12.07 1.04
C LEU A 555 -27.72 -10.54 0.95
N ILE A 556 -28.93 -9.97 1.01
CA ILE A 556 -29.10 -8.51 1.01
C ILE A 556 -28.41 -7.91 2.23
N SER A 557 -28.64 -8.47 3.42
CA SER A 557 -28.01 -8.01 4.66
C SER A 557 -26.49 -8.11 4.57
N LEU A 558 -25.97 -9.20 4.00
CA LEU A 558 -24.54 -9.41 3.81
C LEU A 558 -23.91 -8.40 2.85
N VAL A 559 -24.54 -8.13 1.72
CA VAL A 559 -24.05 -7.14 0.75
C VAL A 559 -24.01 -5.75 1.38
N ILE A 560 -25.06 -5.38 2.14
CA ILE A 560 -25.10 -4.10 2.85
C ILE A 560 -23.99 -4.04 3.92
N ALA A 561 -23.82 -5.11 4.71
CA ALA A 561 -22.80 -5.20 5.74
C ALA A 561 -21.39 -5.04 5.14
N ILE A 562 -21.06 -5.82 4.11
CA ILE A 562 -19.75 -5.76 3.43
C ILE A 562 -19.55 -4.38 2.81
N SER A 563 -20.55 -3.85 2.09
CA SER A 563 -20.44 -2.52 1.47
C SER A 563 -20.17 -1.42 2.50
N ARG A 564 -20.81 -1.49 3.67
CA ARG A 564 -20.61 -0.52 4.74
C ARG A 564 -19.22 -0.66 5.37
N VAL A 565 -18.76 -1.89 5.60
CA VAL A 565 -17.42 -2.16 6.13
C VAL A 565 -16.33 -1.72 5.15
N LEU A 566 -16.49 -1.99 3.85
CA LEU A 566 -15.54 -1.55 2.82
C LEU A 566 -15.40 -0.02 2.77
N HIS A 567 -16.50 0.71 2.97
CA HIS A 567 -16.46 2.17 3.01
C HIS A 567 -15.85 2.70 4.33
N ASP A 568 -16.21 2.11 5.48
CA ASP A 568 -15.73 2.57 6.78
C ASP A 568 -14.28 2.15 7.04
N ASN A 569 -14.02 0.84 7.08
CA ASN A 569 -12.70 0.28 7.35
C ASN A 569 -12.61 -1.18 6.85
N PHE A 570 -12.07 -1.35 5.64
CA PHE A 570 -12.00 -2.66 4.99
C PHE A 570 -11.14 -3.69 5.75
N TYR A 571 -10.19 -3.27 6.59
CA TYR A 571 -9.35 -4.18 7.38
C TYR A 571 -10.14 -4.99 8.40
N ILE A 572 -11.35 -4.58 8.76
CA ILE A 572 -12.25 -5.36 9.62
C ILE A 572 -12.55 -6.74 9.00
N LEU A 573 -12.64 -6.83 7.66
CA LEU A 573 -12.94 -8.08 6.95
C LEU A 573 -11.82 -9.13 7.08
N ALA A 574 -10.61 -8.73 7.47
CA ALA A 574 -9.54 -9.67 7.80
C ALA A 574 -9.79 -10.43 9.12
N PHE A 575 -10.82 -10.04 9.88
CA PHE A 575 -11.18 -10.62 11.17
C PHE A 575 -12.63 -11.14 11.22
N GLY A 576 -13.57 -10.40 10.63
CA GLY A 576 -14.99 -10.71 10.70
C GLY A 576 -15.88 -9.53 10.30
N LEU A 577 -16.99 -9.34 11.02
CA LEU A 577 -17.93 -8.24 10.80
C LEU A 577 -18.19 -7.47 12.10
N PRO A 578 -18.55 -6.17 12.05
CA PRO A 578 -19.01 -5.46 13.24
C PRO A 578 -20.18 -6.19 13.93
N SER A 579 -20.23 -6.16 15.26
CA SER A 579 -21.21 -6.90 16.07
C SER A 579 -22.66 -6.50 15.77
N GLU A 580 -22.90 -5.29 15.28
CA GLU A 580 -24.21 -4.84 14.74
C GLU A 580 -24.71 -5.73 13.58
N TRP A 581 -23.81 -6.40 12.86
CA TRP A 581 -24.11 -7.34 11.78
C TRP A 581 -24.02 -8.82 12.20
N SER A 582 -23.79 -9.11 13.48
CA SER A 582 -23.66 -10.50 13.98
C SER A 582 -24.90 -11.36 13.75
N PHE A 583 -26.08 -10.74 13.60
CA PHE A 583 -27.33 -11.42 13.26
C PHE A 583 -27.24 -12.16 11.92
N ILE A 584 -26.35 -11.76 11.00
CA ILE A 584 -26.14 -12.43 9.72
C ILE A 584 -25.70 -13.89 9.93
N PHE A 585 -24.86 -14.14 10.94
CA PHE A 585 -24.41 -15.50 11.26
C PHE A 585 -25.57 -16.35 11.81
N VAL A 586 -26.45 -15.76 12.63
CA VAL A 586 -27.66 -16.44 13.12
C VAL A 586 -28.62 -16.70 11.96
N LEU A 587 -28.80 -15.72 11.08
CA LEU A 587 -29.66 -15.82 9.91
C LEU A 587 -29.20 -16.93 8.96
N TYR A 588 -27.89 -17.11 8.81
CA TYR A 588 -27.33 -18.24 8.07
C TYR A 588 -27.64 -19.60 8.73
N LYS A 589 -27.54 -19.70 10.06
CA LYS A 589 -27.93 -20.92 10.79
C LYS A 589 -29.41 -21.25 10.60
N ILE A 590 -30.27 -20.24 10.63
CA ILE A 590 -31.71 -20.38 10.34
C ILE A 590 -31.91 -20.83 8.89
N ALA A 591 -31.20 -20.22 7.93
CA ALA A 591 -31.24 -20.62 6.52
C ALA A 591 -30.87 -22.10 6.36
N LEU A 592 -29.80 -22.56 7.01
CA LEU A 592 -29.37 -23.95 6.97
C LEU A 592 -30.41 -24.90 7.57
N ALA A 593 -30.95 -24.58 8.74
CA ALA A 593 -31.99 -25.39 9.38
C ALA A 593 -33.26 -25.49 8.50
N LEU A 594 -33.71 -24.36 7.95
CA LEU A 594 -34.86 -24.31 7.04
C LEU A 594 -34.60 -25.07 5.73
N SER A 595 -33.39 -24.98 5.17
CA SER A 595 -32.98 -25.75 4.00
C SER A 595 -33.06 -27.27 4.26
N ILE A 596 -32.59 -27.73 5.42
CA ILE A 596 -32.66 -29.15 5.82
C ILE A 596 -34.13 -29.59 5.99
N ILE A 597 -34.94 -28.82 6.72
CA ILE A 597 -36.37 -29.12 6.92
C ILE A 597 -37.11 -29.19 5.58
N THR A 598 -36.86 -28.21 4.71
CA THR A 598 -37.47 -28.13 3.38
C THR A 598 -37.03 -29.30 2.51
N PHE A 599 -35.77 -29.71 2.59
CA PHE A 599 -35.26 -30.89 1.88
C PHE A 599 -35.96 -32.17 2.32
N VAL A 600 -36.04 -32.43 3.63
CA VAL A 600 -36.72 -33.61 4.19
C VAL A 600 -38.21 -33.63 3.82
N ALA A 601 -38.90 -32.49 4.00
CA ALA A 601 -40.32 -32.36 3.63
C ALA A 601 -40.56 -32.57 2.12
N SER A 602 -39.58 -32.19 1.29
CA SER A 602 -39.64 -32.38 -0.15
C SER A 602 -39.40 -33.83 -0.54
N LEU A 603 -38.44 -34.54 0.07
CA LEU A 603 -38.21 -35.97 -0.18
C LEU A 603 -39.49 -36.80 -0.01
N MET A 604 -40.30 -36.51 1.01
CA MET A 604 -41.59 -37.17 1.24
C MET A 604 -42.62 -36.93 0.11
N LYS A 605 -42.47 -35.86 -0.68
CA LYS A 605 -43.36 -35.49 -1.81
C LYS A 605 -42.77 -35.75 -3.19
N VAL A 606 -41.45 -35.75 -3.32
CA VAL A 606 -40.71 -35.91 -4.59
C VAL A 606 -40.99 -37.26 -5.25
N PHE A 607 -41.33 -38.29 -4.47
CA PHE A 607 -41.83 -39.58 -4.99
C PHE A 607 -43.16 -39.46 -5.76
N ARG A 608 -43.81 -38.28 -5.84
CA ARG A 608 -45.13 -38.10 -6.45
C ARG A 608 -45.24 -37.10 -7.63
N LYS A 609 -44.25 -36.24 -7.95
CA LYS A 609 -44.13 -35.48 -9.25
C LYS A 609 -42.99 -34.44 -9.28
N ASN A 610 -42.43 -34.20 -10.50
CA ASN A 610 -41.45 -33.17 -10.91
C ASN A 610 -40.05 -33.23 -10.25
N ILE A 611 -39.40 -34.41 -10.30
CA ILE A 611 -38.03 -34.65 -9.81
C ILE A 611 -36.99 -33.61 -10.31
N PRO A 612 -36.93 -33.23 -11.61
CA PRO A 612 -35.86 -32.34 -12.09
C PRO A 612 -35.84 -30.95 -11.44
N LEU A 613 -37.02 -30.38 -11.18
CA LEU A 613 -37.15 -29.07 -10.55
C LEU A 613 -36.61 -29.08 -9.11
N TYR A 614 -37.00 -30.08 -8.32
CA TYR A 614 -36.53 -30.19 -6.93
C TYR A 614 -35.03 -30.47 -6.87
N VAL A 615 -34.49 -31.32 -7.76
CA VAL A 615 -33.04 -31.55 -7.86
C VAL A 615 -32.29 -30.25 -8.12
N MET A 616 -32.75 -29.43 -9.08
CA MET A 616 -32.13 -28.14 -9.37
C MET A 616 -32.17 -27.19 -8.16
N ILE A 617 -33.30 -27.10 -7.45
CA ILE A 617 -33.45 -26.26 -6.25
C ILE A 617 -32.48 -26.69 -5.15
N PHE A 618 -32.40 -27.99 -4.86
CA PHE A 618 -31.53 -28.50 -3.80
C PHE A 618 -30.06 -28.46 -4.16
N LEU A 619 -29.71 -28.61 -5.44
CA LEU A 619 -28.36 -28.36 -5.91
C LEU A 619 -27.98 -26.89 -5.73
N ALA A 620 -28.86 -25.95 -6.08
CA ALA A 620 -28.63 -24.53 -5.83
C ALA A 620 -28.45 -24.24 -4.32
N ILE A 621 -29.36 -24.69 -3.46
CA ILE A 621 -29.26 -24.51 -2.01
C ILE A 621 -27.98 -25.18 -1.45
N GLY A 622 -27.62 -26.37 -1.93
CA GLY A 622 -26.40 -27.07 -1.55
C GLY A 622 -25.14 -26.30 -1.92
N ILE A 623 -25.09 -25.73 -3.13
CA ILE A 623 -24.01 -24.84 -3.56
C ILE A 623 -23.96 -23.62 -2.64
N PHE A 624 -25.07 -22.96 -2.34
CA PHE A 624 -25.10 -21.83 -1.41
C PHE A 624 -24.48 -22.19 -0.05
N HIS A 625 -24.89 -23.32 0.53
CA HIS A 625 -24.32 -23.78 1.80
C HIS A 625 -22.85 -24.17 1.71
N PHE A 626 -22.38 -24.68 0.58
CA PHE A 626 -20.96 -24.97 0.37
C PHE A 626 -20.08 -23.71 0.54
N TYR A 627 -20.47 -22.58 -0.04
CA TYR A 627 -19.69 -21.33 0.08
C TYR A 627 -19.77 -20.72 1.48
N PHE A 628 -20.92 -20.80 2.13
CA PHE A 628 -21.13 -20.19 3.45
C PHE A 628 -20.94 -21.15 4.62
N PHE A 629 -20.53 -22.41 4.40
CA PHE A 629 -20.39 -23.40 5.47
C PHE A 629 -19.44 -22.94 6.59
N GLY A 630 -18.33 -22.27 6.23
CA GLY A 630 -17.38 -21.71 7.18
C GLY A 630 -17.90 -20.55 8.03
N TRP A 631 -19.15 -20.10 7.81
CA TRP A 631 -19.81 -19.02 8.54
C TRP A 631 -20.67 -19.51 9.71
N LEU A 632 -20.78 -20.84 9.92
CA LEU A 632 -21.38 -21.45 11.12
C LEU A 632 -20.57 -21.10 12.38
#